data_AF-A0A3N5URA9-F1
#
_entry.id   AF-A0A3N5URA9-F1
#
_cell.length_a   1.000
_cell.length_b   1.000
_cell.length_c   1.000
_cell.angle_alpha   90.00
_cell.angle_beta   90.00
_cell.angle_gamma   90.00
#
_symmetry.space_group_name_H-M   'P 1'
#
loop_
_entity.id
_entity.type
_entity.pdbx_description
1 polymer ?
#
loop_
_entity_poly.entity_id
_entity_poly.type
_entity_poly.pdbx_seq_one_letter_code
_entity_poly.pdbx_strand_id
1 'polypeptide(L)'
;GGILAFGADMWYEHNPFEVGYHYTWMVDLEQEADFMGKEALKRIKAEGVKRKLVGVDIDGDPLGTYIDNEMIDVFPVSAGGGNVVGKVTSACFSPRLEKNIGFAMLPIEHTEHGTELEVETPVSGRVKATVVPMPHWDPTKEIPKG
;
A
#
# COMPACT_ATOMS: atom_id res chain seq x y z
N GLY A 1 12.23 -6.82 0.29
CA GLY A 1 10.97 -7.57 0.15
C GLY A 1 10.00 -7.11 1.22
N GLY A 2 8.77 -6.80 0.87
CA GLY A 2 7.69 -6.49 1.81
C GLY A 2 6.71 -7.65 1.90
N ILE A 3 6.13 -7.84 3.08
CA ILE A 3 5.09 -8.83 3.35
C ILE A 3 3.87 -8.05 3.79
N LEU A 4 2.71 -8.36 3.20
CA LEU A 4 1.47 -7.70 3.53
C LEU A 4 0.80 -8.44 4.70
N ALA A 5 0.33 -7.67 5.69
CA ALA A 5 -0.33 -8.22 6.86
C ALA A 5 -1.85 -8.19 6.70
N PHE A 6 -2.50 -9.35 6.83
CA PHE A 6 -3.95 -9.39 7.06
C PHE A 6 -4.25 -8.82 8.44
N GLY A 7 -5.18 -7.87 8.53
CA GLY A 7 -5.38 -7.12 9.76
C GLY A 7 -4.61 -5.79 9.81
N ALA A 8 -3.92 -5.40 8.74
CA ALA A 8 -3.37 -4.06 8.57
C ALA A 8 -3.49 -3.59 7.12
N ASP A 9 -2.77 -4.24 6.20
CA ASP A 9 -2.73 -3.87 4.78
C ASP A 9 -3.89 -4.48 3.98
N MET A 10 -4.39 -5.63 4.45
CA MET A 10 -5.49 -6.37 3.83
C MET A 10 -6.59 -6.63 4.85
N TRP A 11 -7.85 -6.52 4.39
CA TRP A 11 -9.03 -6.76 5.20
C TRP A 11 -10.12 -7.42 4.35
N TYR A 12 -11.24 -7.82 4.98
CA TYR A 12 -12.39 -8.44 4.30
C TYR A 12 -13.02 -7.59 3.20
N GLU A 13 -12.84 -6.27 3.25
CA GLU A 13 -13.34 -5.34 2.23
C GLU A 13 -12.42 -5.23 1.00
N HIS A 14 -11.21 -5.78 1.06
CA HIS A 14 -10.23 -5.73 -0.02
C HIS A 14 -10.24 -7.02 -0.84
N ASN A 15 -9.94 -6.91 -2.12
CA ASN A 15 -9.71 -8.07 -2.98
C ASN A 15 -8.24 -8.16 -3.46
N PRO A 16 -7.76 -9.34 -3.87
CA PRO A 16 -6.36 -9.55 -4.27
C PRO A 16 -5.86 -8.62 -5.39
N PHE A 17 -6.76 -8.13 -6.26
CA PHE A 17 -6.37 -7.22 -7.34
C PHE A 17 -6.17 -5.77 -6.86
N GLU A 18 -6.86 -5.35 -5.80
CA GLU A 18 -6.66 -4.03 -5.17
C GLU A 18 -5.34 -3.99 -4.41
N VAL A 19 -5.01 -5.06 -3.70
CA VAL A 19 -3.83 -5.14 -2.84
C VAL A 19 -2.51 -5.16 -3.64
N GLY A 20 -2.56 -5.53 -4.92
CA GLY A 20 -1.40 -5.44 -5.79
C GLY A 20 -0.27 -6.41 -5.41
N TYR A 21 0.98 -5.97 -5.46
CA TYR A 21 2.14 -6.72 -4.93
C TYR A 21 2.36 -8.14 -5.50
N HIS A 22 2.11 -8.32 -6.80
CA HIS A 22 2.11 -9.61 -7.49
C HIS A 22 1.03 -10.61 -7.04
N TYR A 23 0.09 -10.28 -6.15
CA TYR A 23 -0.98 -11.21 -5.75
C TYR A 23 -1.91 -11.61 -6.91
N THR A 24 -1.81 -10.94 -8.06
CA THR A 24 -2.47 -11.32 -9.32
C THR A 24 -2.11 -12.73 -9.79
N TRP A 25 -0.88 -13.22 -9.54
CA TRP A 25 -0.52 -14.61 -9.88
C TRP A 25 -1.02 -15.63 -8.85
N MET A 26 -1.40 -15.19 -7.65
CA MET A 26 -1.89 -16.07 -6.59
C MET A 26 -3.35 -16.47 -6.79
N VAL A 27 -4.06 -15.83 -7.73
CA VAL A 27 -5.44 -16.15 -8.09
C VAL A 27 -5.46 -16.73 -9.51
N ASP A 28 -5.52 -18.05 -9.60
CA ASP A 28 -5.79 -18.73 -10.87
C ASP A 28 -7.31 -18.72 -11.14
N LEU A 29 -7.75 -17.87 -12.07
CA LEU A 29 -9.16 -17.81 -12.49
C LEU A 29 -9.54 -18.86 -13.54
N GLU A 30 -8.54 -19.46 -14.19
CA GLU A 30 -8.72 -20.43 -15.27
C GLU A 30 -8.75 -21.88 -14.76
N GLN A 31 -8.31 -22.13 -13.53
CA GLN A 31 -8.40 -23.45 -12.89
C GLN A 31 -9.83 -24.01 -12.98
N GLU A 32 -9.99 -25.33 -13.07
CA GLU A 32 -11.30 -25.95 -13.22
C GLU A 32 -12.18 -25.77 -11.96
N ALA A 33 -11.57 -25.80 -10.78
CA ALA A 33 -12.27 -25.70 -9.50
C ALA A 33 -13.06 -24.38 -9.36
N ASP A 34 -14.30 -24.48 -8.88
CA ASP A 34 -15.14 -23.32 -8.54
C ASP A 34 -14.94 -22.93 -7.07
N PHE A 35 -13.85 -22.19 -6.81
CA PHE A 35 -13.54 -21.71 -5.47
C PHE A 35 -14.41 -20.50 -5.09
N MET A 36 -14.58 -20.29 -3.78
CA MET A 36 -15.40 -19.18 -3.28
C MET A 36 -14.86 -17.82 -3.77
N GLY A 37 -15.74 -17.04 -4.41
CA GLY A 37 -15.41 -15.70 -4.92
C GLY A 37 -14.87 -15.67 -6.35
N LYS A 38 -14.70 -16.82 -7.03
CA LYS A 38 -14.17 -16.90 -8.40
C LYS A 38 -14.90 -16.00 -9.38
N GLU A 39 -16.23 -16.09 -9.45
CA GLU A 39 -17.03 -15.29 -10.38
C GLU A 39 -17.00 -13.79 -10.04
N ALA A 40 -16.95 -13.43 -8.75
CA ALA A 40 -16.77 -12.04 -8.33
C ALA A 40 -15.41 -11.50 -8.77
N LEU A 41 -14.34 -12.28 -8.61
CA LEU A 41 -12.99 -11.91 -9.03
C LEU A 41 -12.87 -11.83 -10.56
N LYS A 42 -13.51 -12.72 -11.33
CA LYS A 42 -13.59 -12.59 -12.80
C LYS A 42 -14.20 -11.27 -13.21
N ARG A 43 -15.33 -10.88 -12.60
CA ARG A 43 -15.98 -9.60 -12.87
C ARG A 43 -15.07 -8.43 -12.52
N ILE A 44 -14.45 -8.42 -11.33
CA ILE A 44 -13.53 -7.36 -10.92
C ILE A 44 -12.33 -7.25 -11.87
N LYS A 45 -11.79 -8.38 -12.34
CA LYS A 45 -10.68 -8.39 -13.31
C LYS A 45 -11.10 -7.80 -14.66
N ALA A 46 -12.33 -8.04 -15.10
CA ALA A 46 -12.87 -7.50 -16.35
C ALA A 46 -13.21 -6.00 -16.26
N GLU A 47 -13.77 -5.56 -15.14
CA GLU A 47 -14.18 -4.17 -14.91
C GLU A 47 -13.00 -3.26 -14.52
N GLY A 48 -11.97 -3.83 -13.90
CA GLY A 48 -10.88 -3.08 -13.28
C GLY A 48 -11.18 -2.67 -11.85
N VAL A 49 -10.12 -2.57 -11.04
CA VAL A 49 -10.22 -2.10 -9.66
C VAL A 49 -10.37 -0.58 -9.62
N LYS A 50 -11.05 -0.06 -8.59
CA LYS A 50 -11.23 1.39 -8.39
C LYS A 50 -10.21 2.00 -7.44
N ARG A 51 -9.55 1.16 -6.65
CA ARG A 51 -8.51 1.53 -5.70
C ARG A 51 -7.37 0.52 -5.72
N LYS A 52 -6.21 0.91 -5.22
CA LYS A 52 -5.02 0.08 -5.16
C LYS A 52 -4.19 0.38 -3.93
N LEU A 53 -3.60 -0.66 -3.36
CA LEU A 53 -2.54 -0.52 -2.35
C LEU A 53 -1.22 -0.16 -3.06
N VAL A 54 -0.61 0.93 -2.61
CA VAL A 54 0.67 1.43 -3.13
C VAL A 54 1.66 1.65 -2.00
N GLY A 55 2.95 1.68 -2.34
CA GLY A 55 3.99 2.12 -1.41
C GLY A 55 4.02 3.64 -1.36
N VAL A 56 4.25 4.19 -0.17
CA VAL A 56 4.47 5.62 0.02
C VAL A 56 5.75 5.86 0.83
N ASP A 57 6.47 6.92 0.46
CA ASP A 57 7.45 7.58 1.32
C ASP A 57 6.77 8.80 1.96
N ILE A 58 6.93 9.01 3.27
CA ILE A 58 6.25 10.06 4.04
C ILE A 58 7.31 11.00 4.63
N ASP A 59 7.14 12.31 4.46
CA ASP A 59 8.06 13.32 5.01
C ASP A 59 7.80 13.56 6.51
N GLY A 60 8.67 14.33 7.15
CA GLY A 60 8.54 14.74 8.55
C GLY A 60 9.41 13.94 9.52
N ASP A 61 9.12 14.08 10.80
CA ASP A 61 9.85 13.42 11.87
C ASP A 61 9.60 11.89 11.85
N PRO A 62 10.51 11.08 12.42
CA PRO A 62 10.36 9.62 12.44
C PRO A 62 9.05 9.15 13.11
N LEU A 63 8.27 8.32 12.41
CA LEU A 63 6.95 7.81 12.85
C LEU A 63 7.01 6.63 13.83
N GLY A 64 8.18 6.29 14.38
CA GLY A 64 8.38 5.05 15.15
C GLY A 64 8.74 3.84 14.27
N THR A 65 9.01 2.69 14.86
CA THR A 65 9.48 1.48 14.19
C THR A 65 8.54 0.30 14.44
N TYR A 66 8.80 -0.87 13.83
CA TYR A 66 8.01 -2.06 14.18
C TYR A 66 8.23 -2.52 15.64
N ILE A 67 9.38 -2.18 16.25
CA ILE A 67 9.84 -2.78 17.51
C ILE A 67 9.31 -2.03 18.74
N ASP A 68 8.85 -0.79 18.58
CA ASP A 68 8.29 0.04 19.65
C ASP A 68 6.77 -0.06 19.78
N ASN A 69 6.11 -0.89 18.96
CA ASN A 69 4.64 -1.05 18.86
C ASN A 69 3.89 0.20 18.38
N GLU A 70 4.55 1.19 17.78
CA GLU A 70 3.89 2.38 17.22
C GLU A 70 3.37 2.17 15.78
N MET A 71 3.43 0.93 15.29
CA MET A 71 3.42 0.62 13.85
C MET A 71 2.04 0.34 13.23
N ILE A 72 0.93 0.79 13.82
CA ILE A 72 -0.42 0.49 13.31
C ILE A 72 -1.35 1.69 13.45
N ASP A 73 -0.94 2.82 12.90
CA ASP A 73 -1.86 3.95 12.80
C ASP A 73 -2.30 4.18 11.36
N VAL A 74 -3.62 4.32 11.22
CA VAL A 74 -4.27 4.67 9.96
C VAL A 74 -4.22 6.18 9.81
N PHE A 75 -3.44 6.66 8.84
CA PHE A 75 -3.33 8.10 8.58
C PHE A 75 -4.20 8.50 7.39
N PRO A 76 -5.04 9.55 7.50
CA PRO A 76 -5.74 10.12 6.37
C PRO A 76 -4.76 10.58 5.28
N VAL A 77 -5.08 10.26 4.03
CA VAL A 77 -4.34 10.74 2.85
C VAL A 77 -5.22 11.71 2.08
N SER A 78 -4.68 12.90 1.80
CA SER A 78 -5.32 13.93 1.01
C SER A 78 -4.59 14.21 -0.30
N ALA A 79 -5.34 14.64 -1.30
CA ALA A 79 -4.81 15.10 -2.59
C ALA A 79 -5.48 16.42 -3.03
N GLY A 80 -4.84 17.14 -3.95
CA GLY A 80 -5.45 18.31 -4.62
C GLY A 80 -5.84 19.47 -3.68
N GLY A 81 -5.09 19.70 -2.60
CA GLY A 81 -5.35 20.81 -1.67
C GLY A 81 -6.25 20.45 -0.47
N GLY A 82 -6.26 19.19 -0.04
CA GLY A 82 -6.79 18.79 1.27
C GLY A 82 -8.00 17.87 1.25
N ASN A 83 -8.50 17.45 0.08
CA ASN A 83 -9.56 16.46 -0.01
C ASN A 83 -9.03 15.08 0.38
N VAL A 84 -9.64 14.44 1.39
CA VAL A 84 -9.26 13.09 1.80
C VAL A 84 -9.66 12.10 0.71
N VAL A 85 -8.67 11.41 0.15
CA VAL A 85 -8.84 10.45 -0.96
C VAL A 85 -8.59 9.01 -0.53
N GLY A 86 -7.90 8.79 0.59
CA GLY A 86 -7.60 7.45 1.05
C GLY A 86 -6.96 7.44 2.43
N LYS A 87 -6.24 6.35 2.72
CA LYS A 87 -5.59 6.16 4.00
C LYS A 87 -4.28 5.37 3.87
N VAL A 88 -3.28 5.75 4.66
CA VAL A 88 -2.14 4.90 4.98
C VAL A 88 -2.67 3.74 5.83
N THR A 89 -2.31 2.51 5.47
CA THR A 89 -2.71 1.30 6.20
C THR A 89 -1.69 0.88 7.24
N SER A 90 -0.41 1.14 6.97
CA SER A 90 0.71 0.90 7.85
C SER A 90 1.87 1.82 7.47
N ALA A 91 2.64 2.28 8.46
CA ALA A 91 3.82 3.08 8.23
C ALA A 91 4.83 2.95 9.38
N CYS A 92 6.11 3.12 9.07
CA CYS A 92 7.18 3.26 10.04
C CYS A 92 8.36 4.05 9.49
N PHE A 93 9.23 4.47 10.40
CA PHE A 93 10.60 4.82 10.08
C PHE A 93 11.43 3.58 9.75
N SER A 94 12.16 3.64 8.63
CA SER A 94 13.15 2.64 8.25
C SER A 94 14.57 3.16 8.56
N PRO A 95 15.26 2.64 9.59
CA PRO A 95 16.63 3.07 9.90
C PRO A 95 17.63 2.80 8.77
N ARG A 96 17.34 1.82 7.90
CA ARG A 96 18.18 1.50 6.75
C ARG A 96 18.05 2.54 5.63
N LEU A 97 16.83 3.03 5.41
CA LEU A 97 16.52 3.97 4.34
C LEU A 97 16.53 5.43 4.82
N GLU A 98 16.61 5.64 6.13
CA GLU A 98 16.55 6.94 6.80
C GLU A 98 15.32 7.78 6.41
N LYS A 99 14.17 7.12 6.27
CA LYS A 99 12.89 7.75 5.90
C LYS A 99 11.69 6.99 6.47
N ASN A 100 10.55 7.68 6.54
CA ASN A 100 9.28 7.03 6.82
C ASN A 100 8.74 6.36 5.56
N ILE A 101 8.41 5.08 5.66
CA ILE A 101 7.86 4.24 4.60
C ILE A 101 6.51 3.70 5.04
N GLY A 102 5.62 3.44 4.10
CA GLY A 102 4.34 2.81 4.40
C GLY A 102 3.61 2.30 3.19
N PHE A 103 2.41 1.77 3.44
CA PHE A 103 1.44 1.41 2.42
C PHE A 103 0.21 2.31 2.51
N ALA A 104 -0.38 2.64 1.37
CA ALA A 104 -1.61 3.42 1.31
C ALA A 104 -2.60 2.80 0.33
N MET A 105 -3.87 2.73 0.72
CA MET A 105 -4.97 2.33 -0.16
C MET A 105 -5.58 3.59 -0.77
N LEU A 106 -5.41 3.76 -2.09
CA LEU A 106 -5.77 4.99 -2.81
C LEU A 106 -6.65 4.70 -4.04
N PRO A 107 -7.50 5.63 -4.47
CA PRO A 107 -8.17 5.58 -5.77
C PRO A 107 -7.15 5.50 -6.91
N ILE A 108 -7.47 4.78 -8.01
CA ILE A 108 -6.52 4.50 -9.10
C ILE A 108 -5.86 5.77 -9.68
N GLU A 109 -6.61 6.87 -9.77
CA GLU A 109 -6.11 8.17 -10.24
C GLU A 109 -4.97 8.77 -9.40
N HIS A 110 -4.74 8.27 -8.20
CA HIS A 110 -3.66 8.71 -7.29
C HIS A 110 -2.59 7.64 -7.05
N THR A 111 -2.50 6.61 -7.91
CA THR A 111 -1.62 5.46 -7.69
C THR A 111 -0.36 5.44 -8.57
N GLU A 112 -0.18 6.45 -9.43
CA GLU A 112 0.99 6.57 -10.29
C GLU A 112 2.23 6.93 -9.47
N HIS A 113 3.37 6.31 -9.77
CA HIS A 113 4.62 6.59 -9.07
C HIS A 113 5.04 8.06 -9.27
N GLY A 114 5.49 8.70 -8.19
CA GLY A 114 5.81 10.13 -8.17
C GLY A 114 4.62 11.04 -7.90
N THR A 115 3.40 10.49 -7.75
CA THR A 115 2.24 11.28 -7.30
C THR A 115 2.52 11.85 -5.90
N GLU A 116 2.43 13.17 -5.75
CA GLU A 116 2.50 13.86 -4.46
C GLU A 116 1.14 13.81 -3.74
N LEU A 117 1.19 13.57 -2.45
CA LEU A 117 0.05 13.43 -1.53
C LEU A 117 0.34 14.21 -0.25
N GLU A 118 -0.68 14.40 0.57
CA GLU A 118 -0.55 14.90 1.93
C GLU A 118 -1.02 13.83 2.92
N VAL A 119 -0.26 13.60 3.99
CA VAL A 119 -0.58 12.63 5.04
C VAL A 119 -0.63 13.35 6.38
N GLU A 120 -1.66 13.08 7.17
CA GLU A 120 -1.77 13.61 8.53
C GLU A 120 -1.17 12.63 9.54
N THR A 121 0.03 12.96 10.00
CA THR A 121 0.82 12.15 10.94
C THR A 121 0.67 12.65 12.38
N PRO A 122 0.77 11.78 13.39
CA PRO A 122 0.67 12.17 14.80
C PRO A 122 1.85 13.03 15.26
N VAL A 123 3.02 12.89 14.62
CA VAL A 123 4.27 13.55 15.07
C VAL A 123 4.47 14.90 14.39
N SER A 124 4.20 14.99 13.08
CA SER A 124 4.50 16.19 12.28
C SER A 124 3.25 16.85 11.68
N GLY A 125 2.05 16.39 12.06
CA GLY A 125 0.81 16.88 11.47
C GLY A 125 0.75 16.58 9.97
N ARG A 126 0.28 17.54 9.18
CA ARG A 126 0.16 17.38 7.73
C ARG A 126 1.52 17.54 7.04
N VAL A 127 1.99 16.45 6.44
CA VAL A 127 3.26 16.35 5.73
C VAL A 127 3.06 15.87 4.29
N LYS A 128 4.04 16.09 3.44
CA LYS A 128 4.03 15.53 2.08
C LYS A 128 4.29 14.02 2.12
N ALA A 129 3.76 13.31 1.13
CA ALA A 129 4.12 11.94 0.84
C ALA A 129 4.19 11.73 -0.67
N THR A 130 4.97 10.74 -1.09
CA THR A 130 5.14 10.40 -2.51
C THR A 130 4.84 8.93 -2.75
N VAL A 131 4.07 8.63 -3.79
CA VAL A 131 3.83 7.25 -4.22
C VAL A 131 5.10 6.66 -4.83
N VAL A 132 5.54 5.50 -4.34
CA VAL A 132 6.79 4.85 -4.74
C VAL A 132 6.60 3.39 -5.16
N PRO A 133 7.53 2.84 -5.97
CA PRO A 133 7.54 1.42 -6.29
C PRO A 133 7.68 0.55 -5.04
N MET A 134 7.09 -0.64 -5.10
CA MET A 134 7.16 -1.63 -4.04
C MET A 134 8.00 -2.85 -4.47
N PRO A 135 8.78 -3.49 -3.56
CA PRO A 135 9.15 -3.03 -2.21
C PRO A 135 10.02 -1.78 -2.19
N HIS A 136 9.97 -1.04 -1.08
CA HIS A 136 10.86 0.12 -0.81
C HIS A 136 12.35 -0.22 -0.80
N TRP A 137 12.72 -1.49 -0.66
CA TRP A 137 14.10 -1.99 -0.74
C TRP A 137 14.21 -3.13 -1.75
N ASP A 138 15.13 -2.97 -2.70
CA ASP A 138 15.42 -3.90 -3.80
C ASP A 138 14.16 -4.31 -4.59
N PRO A 139 13.49 -3.36 -5.27
CA PRO A 139 12.28 -3.66 -6.04
C PRO A 139 12.54 -4.61 -7.22
N THR A 140 13.76 -4.63 -7.75
CA THR A 140 14.18 -5.52 -8.85
C THR A 140 14.56 -6.93 -8.37
N LYS A 141 14.58 -7.16 -7.05
CA LYS A 141 14.96 -8.44 -6.42
C LYS A 141 16.30 -8.95 -6.96
N GLU A 142 17.29 -8.07 -7.02
CA GLU A 142 18.63 -8.42 -7.52
C GLU A 142 19.50 -9.08 -6.44
N ILE A 143 19.25 -8.78 -5.16
CA ILE A 143 20.04 -9.29 -4.03
C ILE A 143 19.92 -10.81 -3.82
N PRO A 144 18.78 -11.48 -4.04
CA PRO A 144 18.68 -12.93 -3.90
C PRO A 144 19.19 -13.73 -5.11
N LYS A 145 19.65 -13.09 -6.20
CA LYS A 145 20.15 -13.77 -7.41
C LYS A 145 21.59 -14.30 -7.20
N GLY A 146 21.77 -15.08 -6.14
CA GLY A 146 22.95 -15.94 -5.94
C GLY A 146 22.74 -17.31 -6.58
#